data_AF-A0A5C6N8H6-F1
#
_entry.id   AF-A0A5C6N8H6-F1
#
_cell.length_a   1.000
_cell.length_b   1.000
_cell.length_c   1.000
_cell.angle_alpha   90.00
_cell.angle_beta   90.00
_cell.angle_gamma   90.00
#
_symmetry.space_group_name_H-M   'P 1'
#
loop_
_entity.id
_entity.type
_entity.pdbx_description
1 polymer ?
#
loop_
_entity_poly.entity_id
_entity_poly.type
_entity_poly.pdbx_seq_one_letter_code
_entity_poly.pdbx_strand_id
1 'polypeptide(L)'
;MAMFWKAVALGLLVALGPALQGRGAEAQGNGRDKKQVSGDATMFLGQEREKWRPLIHTTVNLTDISSIKSSFQLRTFDPEGVIFYGDTKGGRDWFVLSLKDGIPLMQIYRSGMYVSVAGGAKLSDGEWHTLEVSNHGDFVILEMDGGNKLVVGMHPAEPEEALSGELRLAVGGVLISTDHMIVPVEPRFDACVRQGSWLNLSTPWETDAEELWSCYQHLRPGSYFSGAGFAIFNTSGGNNVLDIDKSERADAGFDIDTHAGIKVELLGDFSKMDGTILSIKAAGQEPTFTLTSNNNTEEVTFTFGEKEYSMKAPLRKLEIIFQSDLIQLRTDKSNITDLSPIQVGHSGYLEKWRNGRLGLGGLLGESEDEVGSHFLAGCLEKIQVQGKDLDLDLAVKHKSITSHSCPA
;
A
#
# COMPACT_ATOMS: atom_id res chain seq x y z
N MET A 1 -44.67 -71.68 20.66
CA MET A 1 -45.93 -71.09 20.15
C MET A 1 -45.57 -69.82 19.40
N ALA A 2 -45.90 -69.77 18.10
CA ALA A 2 -45.97 -68.65 17.13
C ALA A 2 -44.84 -67.57 17.13
N MET A 3 -43.93 -67.55 16.14
CA MET A 3 -43.99 -66.85 14.81
C MET A 3 -43.84 -65.30 14.94
N PHE A 4 -43.00 -64.52 14.23
CA PHE A 4 -42.64 -64.44 12.80
C PHE A 4 -41.32 -63.62 12.56
N TRP A 5 -40.36 -64.20 11.83
CA TRP A 5 -39.57 -63.77 10.64
C TRP A 5 -39.00 -62.35 10.31
N LYS A 6 -37.79 -62.42 9.66
CA LYS A 6 -37.03 -61.53 8.72
C LYS A 6 -36.02 -60.52 9.34
N ALA A 7 -34.68 -60.72 9.24
CA ALA A 7 -33.73 -60.54 8.09
C ALA A 7 -33.62 -59.07 7.65
N VAL A 8 -32.46 -58.37 7.59
CA VAL A 8 -31.27 -58.58 6.73
C VAL A 8 -30.09 -57.65 7.15
N ALA A 9 -28.84 -58.13 6.94
CA ALA A 9 -27.51 -57.46 6.82
C ALA A 9 -26.98 -56.57 7.98
N LEU A 10 -25.99 -56.96 8.81
CA LEU A 10 -24.57 -57.31 8.61
C LEU A 10 -23.76 -56.19 7.90
N GLY A 11 -22.71 -55.56 8.46
CA GLY A 11 -21.91 -55.81 9.67
C GLY A 11 -21.39 -54.48 10.29
N LEU A 12 -21.15 -54.41 11.61
CA LEU A 12 -20.00 -54.95 12.37
C LEU A 12 -18.69 -54.20 12.01
N LEU A 13 -17.90 -53.61 12.91
CA LEU A 13 -17.76 -53.69 14.38
C LEU A 13 -16.79 -52.59 14.87
N VAL A 14 -17.05 -52.11 16.11
CA VAL A 14 -16.07 -51.93 17.23
C VAL A 14 -15.16 -50.69 17.18
N ALA A 15 -14.99 -49.89 18.25
CA ALA A 15 -15.14 -50.17 19.68
C ALA A 15 -15.47 -48.90 20.52
N LEU A 16 -16.35 -49.08 21.52
CA LEU A 16 -16.18 -48.74 22.96
C LEU A 16 -15.39 -47.44 23.28
N GLY A 17 -15.94 -46.31 23.75
CA GLY A 17 -16.89 -46.09 24.85
C GLY A 17 -16.16 -46.02 26.22
N PRO A 18 -16.62 -45.25 27.24
CA PRO A 18 -17.26 -43.94 27.25
C PRO A 18 -16.63 -42.95 28.27
N ALA A 19 -17.22 -41.75 28.28
CA ALA A 19 -16.90 -40.55 29.04
C ALA A 19 -16.80 -40.67 30.58
N LEU A 20 -16.02 -39.76 31.17
CA LEU A 20 -16.33 -39.09 32.44
C LEU A 20 -16.11 -37.57 32.27
N GLN A 21 -17.12 -36.83 32.72
CA GLN A 21 -17.36 -35.39 32.54
C GLN A 21 -16.40 -34.48 33.30
N GLY A 22 -16.08 -33.36 32.69
CA GLY A 22 -15.60 -32.14 33.34
C GLY A 22 -15.82 -30.93 32.42
N ARG A 23 -16.89 -30.17 32.66
CA ARG A 23 -17.20 -28.91 31.98
C ARG A 23 -16.11 -27.87 32.27
N GLY A 24 -15.40 -27.44 31.23
CA GLY A 24 -14.84 -26.10 31.11
C GLY A 24 -15.27 -25.58 29.74
N ALA A 25 -16.01 -24.48 29.70
CA ALA A 25 -16.46 -23.89 28.45
C ALA A 25 -15.25 -23.27 27.74
N GLU A 26 -14.65 -24.01 26.80
CA GLU A 26 -13.73 -23.43 25.82
C GLU A 26 -14.56 -22.65 24.80
N ALA A 27 -14.42 -21.33 24.86
CA ALA A 27 -14.79 -20.45 23.77
C ALA A 27 -13.99 -20.88 22.55
N GLN A 28 -14.72 -21.33 21.53
CA GLN A 28 -14.20 -21.78 20.25
C GLN A 28 -13.67 -20.56 19.48
N GLY A 29 -12.44 -20.15 19.79
CA GLY A 29 -11.67 -19.20 19.01
C GLY A 29 -11.15 -19.91 17.76
N ASN A 30 -11.55 -19.43 16.59
CA ASN A 30 -11.08 -19.90 15.31
C ASN A 30 -9.59 -19.51 15.16
N GLY A 31 -8.69 -20.34 15.69
CA GLY A 31 -7.25 -20.11 15.64
C GLY A 31 -6.76 -20.27 14.21
N ARG A 32 -6.44 -19.15 13.55
CA ARG A 32 -5.51 -19.20 12.41
C ARG A 32 -4.16 -19.59 13.00
N ASP A 33 -3.60 -20.73 12.57
CA ASP A 33 -2.25 -21.14 12.97
C ASP A 33 -1.26 -20.04 12.62
N LYS A 34 -0.69 -19.40 13.64
CA LYS A 34 0.31 -18.34 13.46
C LYS A 34 1.58 -18.95 12.87
N LYS A 35 2.05 -18.42 11.74
CA LYS A 35 3.26 -18.90 11.06
C LYS A 35 4.49 -18.25 11.67
N GLN A 36 5.52 -19.06 11.94
CA GLN A 36 6.81 -18.56 12.38
C GLN A 36 7.67 -18.16 11.19
N VAL A 37 8.35 -17.03 11.32
CA VAL A 37 9.27 -16.47 10.31
C VAL A 37 10.53 -15.96 11.00
N SER A 38 11.61 -15.88 10.22
CA SER A 38 12.87 -15.33 10.71
C SER A 38 12.83 -13.80 10.69
N GLY A 39 13.31 -13.16 11.77
CA GLY A 39 13.38 -11.70 11.85
C GLY A 39 14.38 -11.07 10.88
N ASP A 40 15.34 -11.85 10.37
CA ASP A 40 16.34 -11.42 9.39
C ASP A 40 15.91 -11.60 7.92
N ALA A 41 14.72 -12.17 7.69
CA ALA A 41 14.20 -12.45 6.36
C ALA A 41 14.15 -11.20 5.50
N THR A 42 14.34 -11.38 4.18
CA THR A 42 14.06 -10.30 3.23
C THR A 42 12.57 -10.27 2.94
N MET A 43 11.94 -9.12 3.14
CA MET A 43 10.49 -8.99 3.07
C MET A 43 10.09 -7.66 2.44
N PHE A 44 9.06 -7.69 1.60
CA PHE A 44 8.39 -6.49 1.10
C PHE A 44 7.34 -6.01 2.12
N LEU A 45 7.32 -4.73 2.47
CA LEU A 45 6.40 -4.18 3.46
C LEU A 45 5.05 -3.78 2.85
N GLY A 46 4.93 -3.62 1.53
CA GLY A 46 3.67 -3.24 0.86
C GLY A 46 2.70 -4.41 0.62
N GLN A 47 2.87 -5.52 1.32
CA GLN A 47 2.05 -6.73 1.15
C GLN A 47 0.59 -6.54 1.57
N GLU A 48 -0.29 -7.39 1.04
CA GLU A 48 -1.71 -7.38 1.37
C GLU A 48 -1.97 -7.62 2.86
N ARG A 49 -2.49 -6.59 3.54
CA ARG A 49 -2.95 -6.67 4.94
C ARG A 49 -3.95 -5.58 5.29
N GLU A 50 -4.54 -5.71 6.48
CA GLU A 50 -5.26 -4.62 7.13
C GLU A 50 -4.29 -3.45 7.38
N LYS A 51 -4.73 -2.21 7.10
CA LYS A 51 -3.90 -1.00 6.96
C LYS A 51 -2.78 -0.84 8.00
N TRP A 52 -3.06 -1.08 9.28
CA TRP A 52 -2.11 -0.87 10.38
C TRP A 52 -1.53 -2.15 10.98
N ARG A 53 -2.04 -3.31 10.55
CA ARG A 53 -1.62 -4.60 11.06
C ARG A 53 -0.14 -4.82 10.71
N PRO A 54 0.72 -5.23 11.66
CA PRO A 54 2.10 -5.56 11.34
C PRO A 54 2.21 -6.69 10.33
N LEU A 55 3.29 -6.68 9.54
CA LEU A 55 3.65 -7.82 8.70
C LEU A 55 4.17 -8.99 9.54
N ILE A 56 5.10 -8.66 10.44
CA ILE A 56 5.67 -9.58 11.41
C ILE A 56 5.67 -8.91 12.77
N HIS A 57 5.46 -9.70 13.82
CA HIS A 57 5.53 -9.23 15.20
C HIS A 57 6.07 -10.30 16.13
N THR A 58 6.55 -9.90 17.31
CA THR A 58 6.95 -10.83 18.37
C THR A 58 6.70 -10.20 19.74
N THR A 59 6.58 -11.04 20.77
CA THR A 59 6.45 -10.61 22.16
C THR A 59 7.51 -11.34 22.98
N VAL A 60 8.27 -10.59 23.77
CA VAL A 60 9.38 -11.12 24.58
C VAL A 60 9.33 -10.52 25.98
N ASN A 61 9.89 -11.24 26.96
CA ASN A 61 10.07 -10.63 28.28
C ASN A 61 11.26 -9.68 28.24
N LEU A 62 11.10 -8.49 28.84
CA LEU A 62 12.16 -7.50 28.94
C LEU A 62 13.42 -8.04 29.64
N THR A 63 13.28 -9.04 30.50
CA THR A 63 14.39 -9.72 31.17
C THR A 63 15.29 -10.52 30.23
N ASP A 64 14.78 -10.90 29.06
CA ASP A 64 15.50 -11.73 28.08
C ASP A 64 16.35 -10.87 27.13
N ILE A 65 16.20 -9.54 27.21
CA ILE A 65 16.89 -8.58 26.35
C ILE A 65 18.29 -8.33 26.87
N SER A 66 19.28 -8.70 26.06
CA SER A 66 20.71 -8.43 26.32
C SER A 66 21.25 -7.25 25.53
N SER A 67 20.50 -6.75 24.55
CA SER A 67 20.88 -5.65 23.66
C SER A 67 19.76 -4.63 23.54
N ILE A 68 20.14 -3.36 23.62
CA ILE A 68 19.27 -2.18 23.44
C ILE A 68 19.25 -1.69 21.99
N LYS A 69 19.76 -2.49 21.04
CA LYS A 69 20.03 -2.10 19.65
C LYS A 69 19.34 -3.00 18.65
N SER A 70 18.67 -2.39 17.69
CA SER A 70 18.10 -3.04 16.50
C SER A 70 18.76 -2.47 15.24
N SER A 71 19.09 -3.32 14.27
CA SER A 71 19.69 -2.91 12.99
C SER A 71 19.02 -3.64 11.82
N PHE A 72 18.83 -2.96 10.71
CA PHE A 72 18.25 -3.54 9.49
C PHE A 72 18.64 -2.70 8.27
N GLN A 73 18.41 -3.24 7.07
CA GLN A 73 18.53 -2.48 5.83
C GLN A 73 17.16 -2.20 5.24
N LEU A 74 17.00 -0.99 4.70
CA LEU A 74 15.77 -0.48 4.08
C LEU A 74 16.04 0.03 2.68
N ARG A 75 15.14 -0.25 1.73
CA ARG A 75 15.15 0.35 0.39
C ARG A 75 13.74 0.71 -0.04
N THR A 76 13.52 1.93 -0.52
CA THR A 76 12.20 2.39 -0.97
C THR A 76 12.29 3.59 -1.92
N PHE A 77 11.27 3.80 -2.74
CA PHE A 77 10.96 5.09 -3.37
C PHE A 77 9.77 5.79 -2.71
N ASP A 78 9.05 5.08 -1.84
CA ASP A 78 7.87 5.57 -1.13
C ASP A 78 8.30 6.62 -0.09
N PRO A 79 7.75 7.85 -0.14
CA PRO A 79 8.11 8.91 0.79
C PRO A 79 7.51 8.71 2.20
N GLU A 80 6.55 7.80 2.39
CA GLU A 80 5.82 7.69 3.65
C GLU A 80 5.55 6.23 4.01
N GLY A 81 5.64 5.88 5.30
CA GLY A 81 5.41 4.51 5.72
C GLY A 81 5.90 4.17 7.12
N VAL A 82 5.29 3.16 7.75
CA VAL A 82 5.75 2.62 9.05
C VAL A 82 6.78 1.52 8.82
N ILE A 83 7.93 1.63 9.49
CA ILE A 83 9.02 0.66 9.38
C ILE A 83 9.03 -0.28 10.59
N PHE A 84 9.26 0.26 11.78
CA PHE A 84 9.55 -0.50 12.99
C PHE A 84 8.81 0.08 14.18
N TYR A 85 8.27 -0.79 15.01
CA TYR A 85 7.46 -0.46 16.17
C TYR A 85 7.90 -1.27 17.38
N GLY A 86 7.84 -0.65 18.55
CA GLY A 86 7.99 -1.34 19.83
C GLY A 86 7.15 -0.72 20.93
N ASP A 87 6.61 -1.54 21.82
CA ASP A 87 5.97 -1.05 23.05
C ASP A 87 6.20 -1.92 24.27
N THR A 88 5.98 -1.32 25.42
CA THR A 88 5.89 -2.01 26.70
C THR A 88 4.59 -1.64 27.42
N LYS A 89 4.30 -2.37 28.51
CA LYS A 89 3.14 -2.09 29.38
C LYS A 89 1.80 -2.09 28.62
N GLY A 90 1.69 -2.90 27.56
CA GLY A 90 0.51 -3.02 26.72
C GLY A 90 0.23 -1.81 25.84
N GLY A 91 1.27 -1.13 25.34
CA GLY A 91 1.13 0.06 24.49
C GLY A 91 1.02 1.38 25.25
N ARG A 92 1.36 1.40 26.55
CA ARG A 92 1.40 2.63 27.35
C ARG A 92 2.72 3.39 27.20
N ASP A 93 3.81 2.69 26.92
CA ASP A 93 5.08 3.27 26.49
C ASP A 93 5.41 2.68 25.13
N TRP A 94 5.56 3.51 24.09
CA TRP A 94 5.71 3.05 22.72
C TRP A 94 6.68 3.90 21.90
N PHE A 95 7.22 3.29 20.85
CA PHE A 95 8.14 3.86 19.88
C PHE A 95 7.69 3.46 18.47
N VAL A 96 7.72 4.43 17.55
CA VAL A 96 7.45 4.23 16.13
C VAL A 96 8.59 4.87 15.34
N LEU A 97 9.23 4.08 14.47
CA LEU A 97 10.08 4.56 13.39
C LEU A 97 9.32 4.47 12.06
N SER A 98 9.22 5.60 11.39
CA SER A 98 8.51 5.77 10.13
C SER A 98 9.31 6.65 9.17
N LEU A 99 8.88 6.70 7.92
CA LEU A 99 9.29 7.70 6.93
C LEU A 99 8.14 8.70 6.74
N LYS A 100 8.49 9.98 6.62
CA LYS A 100 7.58 11.05 6.22
C LYS A 100 8.32 12.02 5.31
N ASP A 101 7.75 12.29 4.14
CA ASP A 101 8.38 13.09 3.08
C ASP A 101 9.77 12.56 2.68
N GLY A 102 9.98 11.25 2.85
CA GLY A 102 11.24 10.56 2.61
C GLY A 102 12.28 10.69 3.71
N ILE A 103 11.98 11.38 4.82
CA ILE A 103 12.88 11.59 5.96
C ILE A 103 12.47 10.68 7.12
N PRO A 104 13.42 10.07 7.85
CA PRO A 104 13.12 9.30 9.05
C PRO A 104 12.43 10.14 10.11
N LEU A 105 11.39 9.58 10.70
CA LEU A 105 10.57 10.16 11.75
C LEU A 105 10.47 9.17 12.92
N MET A 106 10.97 9.57 14.09
CA MET A 106 10.78 8.87 15.35
C MET A 106 9.66 9.54 16.15
N GLN A 107 8.67 8.76 16.55
CA GLN A 107 7.63 9.17 17.48
C GLN A 107 7.69 8.29 18.71
N ILE A 108 7.69 8.90 19.89
CA ILE A 108 7.89 8.20 21.16
C ILE A 108 6.93 8.74 22.20
N TYR A 109 6.28 7.84 22.90
CA TYR A 109 5.52 8.15 24.10
C TYR A 109 6.04 7.31 25.26
N ARG A 110 6.44 7.97 26.34
CA ARG A 110 6.99 7.31 27.52
C ARG A 110 6.62 8.09 28.77
N SER A 111 6.02 7.44 29.76
CA SER A 111 5.72 8.03 31.08
C SER A 111 5.05 9.41 31.01
N GLY A 112 4.06 9.57 30.12
CA GLY A 112 3.31 10.83 29.97
C GLY A 112 3.98 11.89 29.09
N MET A 113 5.18 11.64 28.55
CA MET A 113 5.85 12.54 27.62
C MET A 113 5.75 12.04 26.19
N TYR A 114 5.47 12.97 25.30
CA TYR A 114 5.39 12.77 23.86
C TYR A 114 6.55 13.49 23.17
N VAL A 115 7.27 12.80 22.31
CA VAL A 115 8.34 13.37 21.48
C VAL A 115 8.19 12.89 20.04
N SER A 116 8.28 13.82 19.09
CA SER A 116 8.31 13.51 17.65
C SER A 116 9.44 14.31 17.00
N VAL A 117 10.33 13.62 16.31
CA VAL A 117 11.49 14.22 15.66
C VAL A 117 11.69 13.58 14.29
N ALA A 118 11.64 14.41 13.25
CA ALA A 118 12.08 14.06 11.91
C ALA A 118 13.50 14.56 11.68
N GLY A 119 14.35 13.76 11.04
CA GLY A 119 15.71 14.17 10.71
C GLY A 119 16.55 13.07 10.10
N GLY A 120 17.69 13.46 9.52
CA GLY A 120 18.57 12.57 8.77
C GLY A 120 18.54 12.82 7.27
N ALA A 121 19.12 11.89 6.51
CA ALA A 121 19.10 11.93 5.06
C ALA A 121 17.76 11.42 4.52
N LYS A 122 17.43 11.78 3.28
CA LYS A 122 16.28 11.22 2.56
C LYS A 122 16.60 9.76 2.20
N LEU A 123 15.75 8.83 2.60
CA LEU A 123 15.94 7.37 2.37
C LEU A 123 15.04 6.80 1.26
N SER A 124 14.23 7.66 0.62
CA SER A 124 13.33 7.30 -0.49
C SER A 124 13.98 7.58 -1.85
N ASP A 125 15.22 7.13 -2.01
CA ASP A 125 16.02 7.32 -3.23
C ASP A 125 16.19 6.02 -4.04
N GLY A 126 15.62 4.91 -3.56
CA GLY A 126 15.70 3.60 -4.20
C GLY A 126 16.96 2.80 -3.87
N GLU A 127 17.85 3.32 -3.03
CA GLU A 127 19.07 2.63 -2.59
C GLU A 127 18.88 1.92 -1.25
N TRP A 128 19.78 0.98 -0.95
CA TRP A 128 19.79 0.31 0.35
C TRP A 128 20.49 1.17 1.39
N HIS A 129 19.75 1.54 2.43
CA HIS A 129 20.28 2.22 3.62
C HIS A 129 20.34 1.27 4.81
N THR A 130 21.41 1.36 5.60
CA THR A 130 21.52 0.64 6.88
C THR A 130 21.06 1.52 8.01
N LEU A 131 20.06 1.07 8.75
CA LEU A 131 19.48 1.79 9.89
C LEU A 131 19.76 1.03 11.18
N GLU A 132 20.09 1.79 12.22
CA GLU A 132 20.35 1.27 13.55
C GLU A 132 19.65 2.14 14.59
N VAL A 133 18.78 1.53 15.38
CA VAL A 133 18.07 2.18 16.48
C VAL A 133 18.62 1.64 17.78
N SER A 134 19.07 2.52 18.67
CA SER A 134 19.52 2.14 20.01
C SER A 134 18.93 3.03 21.10
N ASN A 135 18.77 2.48 22.30
CA ASN A 135 18.35 3.22 23.48
C ASN A 135 19.50 3.34 24.48
N HIS A 136 19.95 4.56 24.79
CA HIS A 136 20.97 4.87 25.77
C HIS A 136 20.39 5.71 26.93
N GLY A 137 19.67 5.04 27.84
CA GLY A 137 19.06 5.65 29.02
C GLY A 137 17.94 6.61 28.65
N ASP A 138 18.21 7.91 28.76
CA ASP A 138 17.27 8.98 28.39
C ASP A 138 17.30 9.29 26.89
N PHE A 139 18.16 8.64 26.09
CA PHE A 139 18.31 8.94 24.68
C PHE A 139 17.91 7.78 23.79
N VAL A 140 17.16 8.06 22.72
CA VAL A 140 16.99 7.14 21.59
C VAL A 140 17.77 7.69 20.40
N ILE A 141 18.61 6.85 19.80
CA ILE A 141 19.51 7.22 18.72
C ILE A 141 19.14 6.40 17.49
N LEU A 142 18.90 7.07 16.38
CA LEU A 142 18.83 6.48 15.05
C LEU A 142 20.13 6.83 14.30
N GLU A 143 20.90 5.83 13.94
CA GLU A 143 22.07 5.93 13.08
C GLU A 143 21.73 5.44 11.67
N MET A 144 22.18 6.19 10.67
CA MET A 144 21.98 5.92 9.24
C MET A 144 23.34 5.78 8.55
N ASP A 145 23.52 4.68 7.84
CA ASP A 145 24.69 4.37 7.01
C ASP A 145 26.04 4.51 7.74
N GLY A 146 26.05 4.23 9.05
CA GLY A 146 27.26 4.29 9.88
C GLY A 146 27.79 5.70 10.18
N GLY A 147 27.01 6.74 9.91
CA GLY A 147 27.47 8.13 9.98
C GLY A 147 26.46 9.09 10.60
N ASN A 148 25.35 9.36 9.90
CA ASN A 148 24.36 10.35 10.33
C ASN A 148 23.60 9.84 11.55
N LYS A 149 23.51 10.65 12.62
CA LYS A 149 22.79 10.28 13.84
C LYS A 149 21.69 11.28 14.16
N LEU A 150 20.49 10.77 14.40
CA LEU A 150 19.39 11.51 14.99
C LEU A 150 19.25 11.09 16.45
N VAL A 151 19.45 12.04 17.36
CA VAL A 151 19.43 11.79 18.82
C VAL A 151 18.19 12.46 19.41
N VAL A 152 17.37 11.68 20.10
CA VAL A 152 16.14 12.14 20.75
C VAL A 152 16.28 11.93 22.25
N GLY A 153 16.28 13.02 23.01
CA GLY A 153 16.31 12.98 24.48
C GLY A 153 14.90 12.94 25.07
N MET A 154 14.71 12.11 26.08
CA MET A 154 13.50 11.97 26.87
C MET A 154 13.89 11.94 28.35
N HIS A 155 13.52 12.98 29.09
CA HIS A 155 13.75 13.08 30.53
C HIS A 155 12.43 12.90 31.28
N PRO A 156 11.98 11.66 31.55
CA PRO A 156 10.69 11.42 32.19
C PRO A 156 10.65 12.04 33.59
N ALA A 157 9.46 12.54 33.96
CA ALA A 157 9.26 13.19 35.27
C ALA A 157 9.40 12.20 36.45
N GLU A 158 9.14 10.92 36.19
CA GLU A 158 9.31 9.84 37.17
C GLU A 158 10.49 8.95 36.79
N PRO A 159 11.25 8.45 37.80
CA PRO A 159 12.40 7.58 37.55
C PRO A 159 11.99 6.26 36.90
N GLU A 160 12.90 5.72 36.09
CA GLU A 160 12.72 4.46 35.37
C GLU A 160 12.46 3.30 36.35
N GLU A 161 11.25 2.72 36.29
CA GLU A 161 10.97 1.42 36.91
C GLU A 161 11.85 0.36 36.22
N ALA A 162 12.30 -0.64 36.98
CA ALA A 162 13.09 -1.74 36.43
C ALA A 162 12.39 -2.36 35.21
N LEU A 163 13.15 -2.57 34.12
CA LEU A 163 12.68 -3.20 32.88
C LEU A 163 12.04 -4.55 33.20
N SER A 164 10.71 -4.57 33.28
CA SER A 164 9.93 -5.73 33.69
C SER A 164 8.62 -5.76 32.93
N GLY A 165 8.14 -6.96 32.66
CA GLY A 165 6.99 -7.20 31.78
C GLY A 165 7.38 -7.50 30.34
N GLU A 166 6.39 -7.37 29.46
CA GLU A 166 6.50 -7.75 28.05
C GLU A 166 6.88 -6.56 27.17
N LEU A 167 7.76 -6.82 26.21
CA LEU A 167 8.05 -5.99 25.05
C LEU A 167 7.40 -6.61 23.82
N ARG A 168 6.60 -5.81 23.11
CA ARG A 168 6.06 -6.20 21.80
C ARG A 168 6.81 -5.45 20.72
N LEU A 169 7.27 -6.15 19.69
CA LEU A 169 7.93 -5.59 18.52
C LEU A 169 7.12 -5.89 17.27
N ALA A 170 7.12 -4.97 16.30
CA ALA A 170 6.45 -5.14 15.03
C ALA A 170 7.21 -4.46 13.89
N VAL A 171 7.09 -5.02 12.68
CA VAL A 171 7.63 -4.46 11.44
C VAL A 171 6.50 -4.28 10.42
N GLY A 172 6.49 -3.14 9.74
CA GLY A 172 5.46 -2.79 8.75
C GLY A 172 4.10 -2.41 9.34
N GLY A 173 4.00 -2.11 10.63
CA GLY A 173 2.73 -1.73 11.26
C GLY A 173 2.90 -1.45 12.74
N VAL A 174 1.78 -1.21 13.43
CA VAL A 174 1.75 -0.85 14.86
C VAL A 174 0.72 -1.67 15.62
N LEU A 175 0.89 -1.76 16.94
CA LEU A 175 0.00 -2.50 17.85
C LEU A 175 -0.77 -1.58 18.83
N ILE A 176 -0.71 -0.27 18.59
CA ILE A 176 -1.47 0.78 19.31
C ILE A 176 -2.54 1.37 18.40
N SER A 177 -3.49 2.05 19.02
CA SER A 177 -4.39 2.95 18.29
C SER A 177 -3.61 4.14 17.71
N THR A 178 -3.98 4.55 16.50
CA THR A 178 -3.22 5.53 15.70
C THR A 178 -3.52 6.97 16.08
N ASP A 179 -4.62 7.20 16.80
CA ASP A 179 -4.95 8.46 17.46
C ASP A 179 -3.92 8.86 18.53
N HIS A 180 -3.10 7.92 18.99
CA HIS A 180 -1.98 8.19 19.90
C HIS A 180 -0.78 8.85 19.17
N MET A 181 -0.67 8.75 17.84
CA MET A 181 0.45 9.35 17.10
C MET A 181 0.31 10.88 17.00
N ILE A 182 1.42 11.59 17.19
CA ILE A 182 1.47 13.06 17.11
C ILE A 182 1.40 13.51 15.65
N VAL A 183 2.21 12.87 14.82
CA VAL A 183 2.30 13.11 13.38
C VAL A 183 1.61 11.95 12.68
N PRO A 184 0.48 12.20 12.00
CA PRO A 184 -0.18 11.19 11.18
C PRO A 184 0.75 10.70 10.08
N VAL A 185 0.87 9.38 9.94
CA VAL A 185 1.59 8.72 8.86
C VAL A 185 0.68 7.72 8.15
N GLU A 186 0.87 7.51 6.86
CA GLU A 186 0.30 6.36 6.14
C GLU A 186 1.12 5.10 6.45
N PRO A 187 0.50 3.98 6.86
CA PRO A 187 1.23 2.75 7.19
C PRO A 187 1.54 1.86 6.01
N ARG A 188 0.83 2.01 4.89
CA ARG A 188 1.21 1.35 3.64
C ARG A 188 2.59 1.86 3.26
N PHE A 189 3.47 0.93 2.92
CA PHE A 189 4.85 1.27 2.69
C PHE A 189 5.45 0.34 1.64
N ASP A 190 5.64 0.85 0.43
CA ASP A 190 6.22 0.12 -0.70
C ASP A 190 7.74 0.01 -0.56
N ALA A 191 8.17 -0.68 0.50
CA ALA A 191 9.57 -0.78 0.89
C ALA A 191 10.04 -2.21 1.11
N CYS A 192 11.34 -2.39 1.00
CA CYS A 192 12.02 -3.65 1.21
C CYS A 192 12.88 -3.59 2.47
N VAL A 193 12.74 -4.59 3.33
CA VAL A 193 13.57 -4.76 4.53
C VAL A 193 14.34 -6.06 4.46
N ARG A 194 15.59 -6.05 4.90
CA ARG A 194 16.43 -7.25 5.03
C ARG A 194 17.46 -7.12 6.16
N GLN A 195 18.12 -8.23 6.49
CA GLN A 195 19.20 -8.27 7.48
C GLN A 195 18.77 -7.71 8.85
N GLY A 196 17.52 -7.98 9.22
CA GLY A 196 16.96 -7.54 10.50
C GLY A 196 17.62 -8.26 11.67
N SER A 197 18.19 -7.49 12.59
CA SER A 197 18.61 -7.92 13.92
C SER A 197 17.89 -7.05 14.93
N TRP A 198 16.93 -7.61 15.66
CA TRP A 198 16.00 -6.85 16.48
C TRP A 198 16.30 -7.12 17.95
N LEU A 199 16.97 -6.19 18.63
CA LEU A 199 17.41 -6.30 20.03
C LEU A 199 18.22 -7.58 20.34
N ASN A 200 18.89 -8.15 19.34
CA ASN A 200 19.60 -9.43 19.41
C ASN A 200 18.70 -10.59 19.92
N LEU A 201 17.41 -10.54 19.61
CA LEU A 201 16.45 -11.57 20.01
C LEU A 201 16.55 -12.79 19.09
N SER A 202 16.57 -13.98 19.69
CA SER A 202 16.48 -15.26 18.99
C SER A 202 15.05 -15.81 18.92
N THR A 203 14.09 -15.13 19.54
CA THR A 203 12.68 -15.52 19.54
C THR A 203 12.13 -15.48 18.11
N PRO A 204 11.40 -16.51 17.65
CA PRO A 204 10.78 -16.48 16.34
C PRO A 204 9.77 -15.33 16.23
N TRP A 205 9.66 -14.80 15.01
CA TRP A 205 8.66 -13.79 14.67
C TRP A 205 7.40 -14.49 14.15
N GLU A 206 6.25 -13.89 14.38
CA GLU A 206 4.95 -14.39 13.94
C GLU A 206 4.42 -13.55 12.78
N THR A 207 3.80 -14.21 11.80
CA THR A 207 3.07 -13.54 10.72
C THR A 207 1.71 -14.19 10.50
N ASP A 208 0.74 -13.36 10.11
CA ASP A 208 -0.57 -13.79 9.63
C ASP A 208 -0.62 -13.90 8.11
N ALA A 209 0.43 -13.49 7.41
CA ALA A 209 0.54 -13.60 5.96
C ALA A 209 0.66 -15.08 5.56
N GLU A 210 0.04 -15.45 4.44
CA GLU A 210 0.19 -16.81 3.92
C GLU A 210 1.62 -17.09 3.48
N GLU A 211 2.24 -16.10 2.83
CA GLU A 211 3.63 -16.12 2.38
C GLU A 211 4.18 -14.68 2.41
N LEU A 212 5.44 -14.52 2.79
CA LEU A 212 6.13 -13.24 2.71
C LEU A 212 6.60 -12.98 1.28
N TRP A 213 6.08 -11.93 0.66
CA TRP A 213 6.50 -11.51 -0.67
C TRP A 213 7.97 -11.09 -0.68
N SER A 214 8.67 -11.58 -1.69
CA SER A 214 10.05 -11.23 -1.96
C SER A 214 10.16 -9.84 -2.59
N CYS A 215 11.30 -9.21 -2.36
CA CYS A 215 11.67 -7.97 -3.00
C CYS A 215 12.17 -8.20 -4.43
N TYR A 216 11.73 -7.36 -5.37
CA TYR A 216 12.36 -7.29 -6.70
C TYR A 216 13.83 -6.89 -6.56
N GLN A 217 14.72 -7.48 -7.37
CA GLN A 217 16.15 -7.18 -7.29
C GLN A 217 16.46 -5.75 -7.74
N HIS A 218 15.87 -5.34 -8.86
CA HIS A 218 16.04 -4.02 -9.45
C HIS A 218 14.71 -3.27 -9.45
N LEU A 219 14.75 -2.03 -8.98
CA LEU A 219 13.62 -1.13 -8.92
C LEU A 219 14.00 0.18 -9.61
N ARG A 220 13.00 0.82 -10.22
CA ARG A 220 13.07 2.18 -10.74
C ARG A 220 11.84 2.97 -10.28
N PRO A 221 11.91 4.31 -10.25
CA PRO A 221 10.73 5.12 -9.95
C PRO A 221 9.58 4.86 -10.93
N GLY A 222 8.37 4.81 -10.41
CA GLY A 222 7.14 4.68 -11.20
C GLY A 222 6.09 3.79 -10.54
N SER A 223 4.89 3.78 -11.09
CA SER A 223 3.78 2.96 -10.62
C SER A 223 3.70 1.66 -11.40
N TYR A 224 3.71 0.52 -10.69
CA TYR A 224 3.61 -0.79 -11.29
C TYR A 224 2.25 -1.41 -11.07
N PHE A 225 1.70 -1.95 -12.16
CA PHE A 225 0.43 -2.64 -12.21
C PHE A 225 0.69 -4.10 -12.58
N SER A 226 0.24 -5.02 -11.73
CA SER A 226 0.53 -6.46 -11.87
C SER A 226 -0.41 -7.19 -12.84
N GLY A 227 -1.41 -6.53 -13.41
CA GLY A 227 -2.49 -7.17 -14.17
C GLY A 227 -3.61 -7.77 -13.32
N ALA A 228 -3.69 -7.45 -12.03
CA ALA A 228 -4.68 -8.03 -11.11
C ALA A 228 -5.71 -7.03 -10.55
N GLY A 229 -5.54 -5.73 -10.81
CA GLY A 229 -6.47 -4.72 -10.32
C GLY A 229 -6.17 -3.32 -10.83
N PHE A 230 -6.81 -2.33 -10.23
CA PHE A 230 -6.83 -0.95 -10.70
C PHE A 230 -6.87 0.04 -9.52
N ALA A 231 -6.65 1.32 -9.83
CA ALA A 231 -6.73 2.45 -8.92
C ALA A 231 -7.81 3.43 -9.36
N ILE A 232 -8.59 3.96 -8.42
CA ILE A 232 -9.69 4.89 -8.70
C ILE A 232 -9.48 6.20 -7.96
N PHE A 233 -9.65 7.30 -8.69
CA PHE A 233 -9.78 8.64 -8.17
C PHE A 233 -11.19 9.18 -8.42
N ASN A 234 -11.75 9.84 -7.42
CA ASN A 234 -12.95 10.66 -7.63
C ASN A 234 -12.55 11.94 -8.36
N THR A 235 -13.40 12.46 -9.21
CA THR A 235 -13.15 13.73 -9.92
C THR A 235 -14.00 14.88 -9.39
N SER A 236 -14.90 14.60 -8.45
CA SER A 236 -15.56 15.62 -7.64
C SER A 236 -14.50 16.24 -6.73
N GLY A 237 -14.17 17.52 -6.96
CA GLY A 237 -13.21 18.25 -6.13
C GLY A 237 -13.51 18.07 -4.64
N GLY A 238 -12.46 17.91 -3.82
CA GLY A 238 -12.49 17.58 -2.38
C GLY A 238 -13.12 18.64 -1.47
N ASN A 239 -14.35 19.05 -1.77
CA ASN A 239 -15.12 20.07 -1.05
C ASN A 239 -16.32 19.48 -0.30
N ASN A 240 -16.35 18.18 -0.02
CA ASN A 240 -17.27 17.64 0.99
C ASN A 240 -16.60 17.68 2.37
N VAL A 241 -16.51 18.89 2.94
CA VAL A 241 -16.06 19.18 4.33
C VAL A 241 -17.07 18.69 5.38
N LEU A 242 -17.89 17.69 5.08
CA LEU A 242 -18.92 17.19 6.00
C LEU A 242 -19.06 15.67 5.89
N ASP A 243 -17.98 14.93 6.12
CA ASP A 243 -18.13 13.58 6.69
C ASP A 243 -17.07 13.36 7.78
N ILE A 244 -17.60 13.24 8.99
CA ILE A 244 -16.87 13.04 10.24
C ILE A 244 -16.59 11.53 10.34
N ASP A 245 -15.66 11.04 9.53
CA ASP A 245 -14.95 9.80 9.87
C ASP A 245 -13.51 9.85 9.32
N LYS A 246 -12.57 10.18 10.20
CA LYS A 246 -11.17 10.50 9.89
C LYS A 246 -10.30 9.27 9.53
N SER A 247 -10.86 8.15 9.07
CA SER A 247 -10.08 6.92 8.85
C SER A 247 -9.65 6.67 7.40
N GLU A 248 -10.31 7.29 6.42
CA GLU A 248 -10.00 7.09 4.99
C GLU A 248 -9.85 8.43 4.27
N ARG A 249 -8.63 8.97 4.24
CA ARG A 249 -8.24 10.14 3.42
C ARG A 249 -8.21 9.80 1.92
N ALA A 250 -9.29 9.27 1.36
CA ALA A 250 -9.48 9.21 -0.09
C ALA A 250 -10.13 10.51 -0.57
N ASP A 251 -9.47 11.65 -0.33
CA ASP A 251 -9.95 12.97 -0.78
C ASP A 251 -8.96 13.63 -1.76
N ALA A 252 -8.25 12.81 -2.53
CA ALA A 252 -7.43 13.27 -3.65
C ALA A 252 -8.26 13.41 -4.94
N GLY A 253 -9.45 13.98 -4.82
CA GLY A 253 -10.19 14.42 -5.99
C GLY A 253 -9.45 15.56 -6.67
N PHE A 254 -9.18 15.45 -7.96
CA PHE A 254 -8.71 16.58 -8.76
C PHE A 254 -9.92 17.25 -9.40
N ASP A 255 -10.02 18.58 -9.26
CA ASP A 255 -11.13 19.34 -9.83
C ASP A 255 -10.89 19.58 -11.32
N ILE A 256 -11.90 19.23 -12.12
CA ILE A 256 -11.88 19.41 -13.56
C ILE A 256 -12.17 20.88 -13.88
N ASP A 257 -11.17 21.56 -14.44
CA ASP A 257 -11.36 22.90 -14.99
C ASP A 257 -11.98 22.78 -16.38
N THR A 258 -13.29 22.99 -16.46
CA THR A 258 -14.05 22.86 -17.69
C THR A 258 -13.80 24.00 -18.69
N HIS A 259 -13.18 25.11 -18.25
CA HIS A 259 -12.80 26.22 -19.13
C HIS A 259 -11.42 26.01 -19.73
N ALA A 260 -10.45 25.54 -18.94
CA ALA A 260 -9.09 25.26 -19.41
C ALA A 260 -8.96 23.88 -20.09
N GLY A 261 -9.87 22.96 -19.78
CA GLY A 261 -9.78 21.56 -20.19
C GLY A 261 -8.95 20.71 -19.23
N ILE A 262 -8.84 19.41 -19.53
CA ILE A 262 -8.04 18.46 -18.76
C ILE A 262 -6.84 18.05 -19.60
N LYS A 263 -5.66 18.10 -18.99
CA LYS A 263 -4.44 17.57 -19.59
C LYS A 263 -3.96 16.36 -18.81
N VAL A 264 -3.86 15.20 -19.45
CA VAL A 264 -3.27 14.00 -18.87
C VAL A 264 -1.95 13.71 -19.57
N GLU A 265 -0.88 13.56 -18.82
CA GLU A 265 0.45 13.22 -19.33
C GLU A 265 0.92 11.91 -18.70
N LEU A 266 1.25 10.94 -19.56
CA LEU A 266 1.67 9.60 -19.18
C LEU A 266 3.07 9.34 -19.76
N LEU A 267 4.00 8.93 -18.92
CA LEU A 267 5.34 8.48 -19.33
C LEU A 267 5.52 7.00 -18.98
N GLY A 268 6.14 6.27 -19.88
CA GLY A 268 6.43 4.84 -19.68
C GLY A 268 6.74 4.16 -21.01
N ASP A 269 7.10 2.88 -20.94
CA ASP A 269 7.35 2.07 -22.13
C ASP A 269 6.07 1.35 -22.57
N PHE A 270 5.27 2.00 -23.43
CA PHE A 270 3.96 1.46 -23.78
C PHE A 270 4.04 0.11 -24.51
N SER A 271 5.13 -0.19 -25.23
CA SER A 271 5.30 -1.53 -25.85
C SER A 271 5.50 -2.65 -24.83
N LYS A 272 5.74 -2.33 -23.55
CA LYS A 272 5.82 -3.30 -22.45
C LYS A 272 4.55 -3.38 -21.61
N MET A 273 3.47 -2.70 -22.03
CA MET A 273 2.21 -2.65 -21.31
C MET A 273 1.13 -3.44 -22.05
N ASP A 274 0.33 -4.18 -21.28
CA ASP A 274 -0.85 -4.88 -21.77
C ASP A 274 -2.05 -4.60 -20.86
N GLY A 275 -3.20 -4.23 -21.42
CA GLY A 275 -4.43 -3.92 -20.68
C GLY A 275 -4.81 -2.43 -20.69
N THR A 276 -5.75 -2.07 -19.81
CA THR A 276 -6.33 -0.72 -19.74
C THR A 276 -5.48 0.20 -18.88
N ILE A 277 -4.90 1.23 -19.50
CA ILE A 277 -4.04 2.21 -18.83
C ILE A 277 -4.88 3.22 -18.06
N LEU A 278 -5.86 3.82 -18.73
CA LEU A 278 -6.68 4.92 -18.20
C LEU A 278 -8.12 4.76 -18.68
N SER A 279 -9.08 4.98 -17.80
CA SER A 279 -10.49 5.11 -18.17
C SER A 279 -11.16 6.25 -17.38
N ILE A 280 -12.09 6.95 -18.00
CA ILE A 280 -12.82 8.07 -17.37
C ILE A 280 -14.30 7.89 -17.63
N LYS A 281 -15.11 7.96 -16.57
CA LYS A 281 -16.57 7.87 -16.64
C LYS A 281 -17.26 8.96 -15.83
N ALA A 282 -18.46 9.32 -16.25
CA ALA A 282 -19.38 10.08 -15.41
C ALA A 282 -20.08 9.16 -14.39
N ALA A 283 -20.62 9.72 -13.31
CA ALA A 283 -21.40 8.93 -12.34
C ALA A 283 -22.56 8.20 -13.03
N GLY A 284 -22.69 6.89 -12.75
CA GLY A 284 -23.75 6.02 -13.27
C GLY A 284 -23.78 5.85 -14.79
N GLN A 285 -22.66 6.07 -15.50
CA GLN A 285 -22.56 5.91 -16.96
C GLN A 285 -21.36 5.03 -17.34
N GLU A 286 -21.39 4.48 -18.55
CA GLU A 286 -20.24 3.82 -19.15
C GLU A 286 -19.01 4.75 -19.25
N PRO A 287 -17.80 4.16 -19.27
CA PRO A 287 -16.58 4.88 -19.62
C PRO A 287 -16.74 5.65 -20.93
N THR A 288 -16.63 6.97 -20.84
CA THR A 288 -16.68 7.84 -22.02
C THR A 288 -15.34 7.84 -22.75
N PHE A 289 -14.25 7.64 -21.99
CA PHE A 289 -12.90 7.58 -22.53
C PHE A 289 -12.16 6.36 -21.98
N THR A 290 -11.44 5.67 -22.85
CA THR A 290 -10.53 4.57 -22.47
C THR A 290 -9.22 4.68 -23.25
N LEU A 291 -8.12 4.27 -22.62
CA LEU A 291 -6.80 4.13 -23.21
C LEU A 291 -6.28 2.75 -22.85
N THR A 292 -5.95 1.95 -23.85
CA THR A 292 -5.45 0.58 -23.71
C THR A 292 -4.13 0.43 -24.44
N SER A 293 -3.33 -0.54 -23.99
CA SER A 293 -2.11 -0.97 -24.68
C SER A 293 -2.16 -2.47 -24.89
N ASN A 294 -1.61 -2.92 -26.01
CA ASN A 294 -1.42 -4.33 -26.32
C ASN A 294 0.04 -4.56 -26.70
N ASN A 295 0.77 -5.29 -25.86
CA ASN A 295 2.19 -5.54 -26.08
C ASN A 295 2.45 -6.55 -27.22
N ASN A 296 1.46 -7.37 -27.59
CA ASN A 296 1.61 -8.34 -28.67
C ASN A 296 1.46 -7.68 -30.05
N THR A 297 0.54 -6.72 -30.20
CA THR A 297 0.33 -5.98 -31.45
C THR A 297 1.14 -4.69 -31.54
N GLU A 298 1.79 -4.30 -30.44
CA GLU A 298 2.49 -3.03 -30.25
C GLU A 298 1.61 -1.82 -30.58
N GLU A 299 0.36 -1.87 -30.14
CA GLU A 299 -0.64 -0.83 -30.37
C GLU A 299 -1.12 -0.21 -29.06
N VAL A 300 -1.22 1.11 -29.08
CA VAL A 300 -1.90 1.90 -28.05
C VAL A 300 -3.18 2.42 -28.67
N THR A 301 -4.31 2.00 -28.13
CA THR A 301 -5.64 2.36 -28.62
C THR A 301 -6.31 3.27 -27.62
N PHE A 302 -6.96 4.32 -28.11
CA PHE A 302 -7.88 5.08 -27.28
C PHE A 302 -9.26 5.13 -27.92
N THR A 303 -10.26 5.15 -27.06
CA THR A 303 -11.67 5.19 -27.47
C THR A 303 -12.33 6.38 -26.80
N PHE A 304 -13.13 7.12 -27.55
CA PHE A 304 -14.00 8.17 -27.04
C PHE A 304 -15.41 8.02 -27.61
N GLY A 305 -16.38 7.70 -26.76
CA GLY A 305 -17.71 7.27 -27.21
C GLY A 305 -17.60 6.03 -28.12
N GLU A 306 -18.14 6.13 -29.33
CA GLU A 306 -18.09 5.03 -30.32
C GLU A 306 -16.85 5.09 -31.25
N LYS A 307 -15.99 6.10 -31.09
CA LYS A 307 -14.84 6.30 -31.97
C LYS A 307 -13.59 5.68 -31.35
N GLU A 308 -12.89 4.89 -32.15
CA GLU A 308 -11.64 4.22 -31.77
C GLU A 308 -10.50 4.65 -32.69
N TYR A 309 -9.31 4.77 -32.10
CA TYR A 309 -8.11 5.22 -32.79
C TYR A 309 -6.89 4.51 -32.21
N SER A 310 -5.97 4.10 -33.09
CA SER A 310 -4.79 3.33 -32.70
C SER A 310 -3.49 4.01 -33.12
N MET A 311 -2.48 3.90 -32.27
CA MET A 311 -1.12 4.41 -32.47
C MET A 311 -0.13 3.25 -32.34
N LYS A 312 0.93 3.25 -33.15
CA LYS A 312 1.99 2.24 -33.07
C LYS A 312 3.03 2.59 -31.99
N ALA A 313 3.27 1.64 -31.09
CA ALA A 313 4.36 1.66 -30.12
C ALA A 313 5.73 1.43 -30.81
N PRO A 314 6.88 1.59 -30.13
CA PRO A 314 7.06 2.10 -28.76
C PRO A 314 6.68 3.58 -28.67
N LEU A 315 5.94 3.96 -27.64
CA LEU A 315 5.76 5.35 -27.23
C LEU A 315 6.44 5.50 -25.87
N ARG A 316 7.10 6.63 -25.63
CA ARG A 316 7.68 6.97 -24.31
C ARG A 316 6.87 7.99 -23.55
N LYS A 317 6.14 8.83 -24.29
CA LYS A 317 5.30 9.89 -23.73
C LYS A 317 3.99 9.99 -24.50
N LEU A 318 2.89 10.10 -23.77
CA LEU A 318 1.57 10.40 -24.31
C LEU A 318 0.95 11.55 -23.52
N GLU A 319 0.64 12.66 -24.19
CA GLU A 319 -0.11 13.79 -23.66
C GLU A 319 -1.49 13.83 -24.33
N ILE A 320 -2.54 13.81 -23.51
CA ILE A 320 -3.95 13.84 -23.92
C ILE A 320 -4.55 15.15 -23.41
N ILE A 321 -5.04 16.00 -24.31
CA ILE A 321 -5.62 17.29 -23.97
C ILE A 321 -7.10 17.26 -24.36
N PHE A 322 -7.95 17.26 -23.34
CA PHE A 322 -9.41 17.31 -23.47
C PHE A 322 -9.88 18.77 -23.40
N GLN A 323 -10.48 19.28 -24.47
CA GLN A 323 -11.10 20.61 -24.55
C GLN A 323 -12.60 20.47 -24.82
N SER A 324 -13.38 21.55 -24.65
CA SER A 324 -14.85 21.53 -24.82
C SER A 324 -15.34 20.79 -26.07
N ASP A 325 -14.66 21.02 -27.20
CA ASP A 325 -15.13 20.58 -28.52
C ASP A 325 -14.17 19.65 -29.27
N LEU A 326 -12.95 19.49 -28.75
CA LEU A 326 -11.91 18.68 -29.39
C LEU A 326 -11.00 17.99 -28.39
N ILE A 327 -10.41 16.88 -28.83
CA ILE A 327 -9.35 16.16 -28.11
C ILE A 327 -8.07 16.20 -28.94
N GLN A 328 -6.95 16.59 -28.31
CA GLN A 328 -5.62 16.55 -28.93
C GLN A 328 -4.76 15.47 -28.28
N LEU A 329 -3.96 14.80 -29.09
CA LEU A 329 -2.98 13.82 -28.66
C LEU A 329 -1.61 14.26 -29.11
N ARG A 330 -0.63 14.19 -28.22
CA ARG A 330 0.76 14.45 -28.53
C ARG A 330 1.62 13.32 -28.00
N THR A 331 2.57 12.89 -28.81
CA THR A 331 3.50 11.82 -28.43
C THR A 331 4.95 12.25 -28.64
N ASP A 332 5.89 11.46 -28.16
CA ASP A 332 7.32 11.64 -28.40
C ASP A 332 7.74 11.39 -29.85
N LYS A 333 6.91 10.70 -30.64
CA LYS A 333 7.17 10.45 -32.05
C LYS A 333 6.65 11.60 -32.91
N SER A 334 7.58 12.35 -33.51
CA SER A 334 7.33 13.49 -34.42
C SER A 334 6.53 13.17 -35.68
N ASN A 335 6.25 11.89 -35.97
CA ASN A 335 5.38 11.49 -37.09
C ASN A 335 3.91 11.35 -36.68
N ILE A 336 3.60 11.39 -35.38
CA ILE A 336 2.24 11.30 -34.81
C ILE A 336 1.76 12.69 -34.34
N THR A 337 2.48 13.77 -34.68
CA THR A 337 2.05 15.16 -34.44
C THR A 337 0.84 15.61 -35.27
N ASP A 338 0.31 14.75 -36.16
CA ASP A 338 -0.86 15.06 -37.00
C ASP A 338 -1.98 14.00 -36.90
N LEU A 339 -2.25 13.44 -35.71
CA LEU A 339 -3.64 13.05 -35.47
C LEU A 339 -4.44 14.34 -35.43
N SER A 340 -5.21 14.59 -36.49
CA SER A 340 -6.08 15.76 -36.57
C SER A 340 -6.93 15.85 -35.30
N PRO A 341 -7.07 17.05 -34.71
CA PRO A 341 -7.83 17.21 -33.48
C PRO A 341 -9.20 16.55 -33.61
N ILE A 342 -9.50 15.65 -32.69
CA ILE A 342 -10.69 14.82 -32.77
C ILE A 342 -11.86 15.69 -32.40
N GLN A 343 -12.70 16.01 -33.39
CA GLN A 343 -13.90 16.78 -33.16
C GLN A 343 -14.91 15.91 -32.42
N VAL A 344 -15.24 16.34 -31.20
CA VAL A 344 -16.24 15.70 -30.33
C VAL A 344 -17.50 16.56 -30.19
N GLY A 345 -17.46 17.80 -30.68
CA GLY A 345 -18.56 18.76 -30.57
C GLY A 345 -18.89 19.11 -29.12
N HIS A 346 -19.93 19.91 -28.92
CA HIS A 346 -20.37 20.39 -27.60
C HIS A 346 -21.07 19.27 -26.79
N SER A 347 -20.36 18.18 -26.51
CA SER A 347 -20.91 17.00 -25.83
C SER A 347 -21.05 17.18 -24.30
N GLY A 348 -20.50 18.27 -23.75
CA GLY A 348 -20.57 18.61 -22.32
C GLY A 348 -19.89 17.57 -21.42
N TYR A 349 -19.02 16.73 -21.99
CA TYR A 349 -18.41 15.60 -21.29
C TYR A 349 -17.53 16.03 -20.11
N LEU A 350 -16.83 17.15 -20.22
CA LEU A 350 -16.02 17.70 -19.12
C LEU A 350 -16.87 18.04 -17.88
N GLU A 351 -18.08 18.59 -18.06
CA GLU A 351 -19.00 18.85 -16.95
C GLU A 351 -19.54 17.54 -16.34
N LYS A 352 -19.82 16.54 -17.18
CA LYS A 352 -20.26 15.22 -16.69
C LYS A 352 -19.15 14.52 -15.89
N TRP A 353 -17.90 14.68 -16.32
CA TRP A 353 -16.75 14.11 -15.63
C TRP A 353 -16.45 14.81 -14.32
N ARG A 354 -16.95 16.04 -14.05
CA ARG A 354 -16.73 16.73 -12.76
C ARG A 354 -17.22 15.92 -11.56
N ASN A 355 -18.26 15.11 -11.71
CA ASN A 355 -18.76 14.23 -10.66
C ASN A 355 -18.59 12.76 -11.06
N GLY A 356 -17.48 12.45 -11.71
CA GLY A 356 -17.18 11.15 -12.27
C GLY A 356 -16.09 10.40 -11.50
N ARG A 357 -15.45 9.48 -12.20
CA ARG A 357 -14.29 8.73 -11.71
C ARG A 357 -13.23 8.61 -12.80
N LEU A 358 -11.98 8.65 -12.37
CA LEU A 358 -10.82 8.33 -13.19
C LEU A 358 -10.23 7.01 -12.68
N GLY A 359 -10.14 6.02 -13.57
CA GLY A 359 -9.55 4.71 -13.30
C GLY A 359 -8.19 4.58 -13.97
N LEU A 360 -7.21 4.06 -13.24
CA LEU A 360 -5.88 3.71 -13.76
C LEU A 360 -5.65 2.22 -13.59
N GLY A 361 -5.14 1.59 -14.64
CA GLY A 361 -4.83 0.16 -14.62
C GLY A 361 -6.03 -0.77 -14.78
N GLY A 362 -7.22 -0.26 -15.14
CA GLY A 362 -8.40 -1.06 -15.40
C GLY A 362 -9.51 -0.28 -16.09
N LEU A 363 -10.40 -0.99 -16.76
CA LEU A 363 -11.63 -0.44 -17.34
C LEU A 363 -12.68 -0.30 -16.23
N LEU A 364 -13.14 0.92 -15.94
CA LEU A 364 -14.24 1.11 -14.99
C LEU A 364 -15.52 0.43 -15.50
N GLY A 365 -16.23 -0.30 -14.64
CA GLY A 365 -17.48 -0.98 -15.02
C GLY A 365 -18.67 -0.03 -15.19
N GLU A 366 -19.83 -0.57 -15.55
CA GLU A 366 -21.07 0.16 -15.82
C GLU A 366 -21.57 0.85 -14.53
N SER A 367 -21.70 0.07 -13.46
CA SER A 367 -22.13 0.52 -12.14
C SER A 367 -20.97 1.01 -11.25
N GLU A 368 -21.28 1.63 -10.11
CA GLU A 368 -20.25 2.13 -9.17
C GLU A 368 -19.54 1.01 -8.40
N ASP A 369 -20.21 -0.14 -8.26
CA ASP A 369 -19.74 -1.32 -7.53
C ASP A 369 -19.10 -2.37 -8.44
N GLU A 370 -19.15 -2.17 -9.76
CA GLU A 370 -18.57 -3.12 -10.70
C GLU A 370 -17.04 -3.07 -10.69
N VAL A 371 -16.48 -4.27 -10.48
CA VAL A 371 -15.05 -4.52 -10.57
C VAL A 371 -14.61 -4.29 -12.02
N GLY A 372 -13.56 -3.50 -12.20
CA GLY A 372 -13.04 -3.25 -13.53
C GLY A 372 -12.55 -4.53 -14.22
N SER A 373 -12.34 -4.45 -15.53
CA SER A 373 -11.80 -5.55 -16.34
C SER A 373 -10.56 -5.12 -17.11
N HIS A 374 -9.89 -6.08 -17.76
CA HIS A 374 -8.70 -5.84 -18.58
C HIS A 374 -7.61 -5.05 -17.84
N PHE A 375 -7.19 -5.56 -16.69
CA PHE A 375 -6.23 -4.87 -15.83
C PHE A 375 -4.86 -4.71 -16.50
N LEU A 376 -4.24 -3.57 -16.26
CA LEU A 376 -2.92 -3.26 -16.79
C LEU A 376 -1.87 -4.16 -16.15
N ALA A 377 -1.10 -4.85 -16.98
CA ALA A 377 0.19 -5.39 -16.63
C ALA A 377 1.25 -4.47 -17.24
N GLY A 378 2.00 -3.74 -16.40
CA GLY A 378 2.99 -2.78 -16.89
C GLY A 378 3.39 -1.71 -15.88
N CYS A 379 4.17 -0.74 -16.35
CA CYS A 379 4.82 0.26 -15.53
C CYS A 379 4.71 1.66 -16.12
N LEU A 380 4.07 2.56 -15.38
CA LEU A 380 4.02 3.99 -15.72
C LEU A 380 5.09 4.72 -14.90
N GLU A 381 6.04 5.35 -15.57
CA GLU A 381 7.11 6.13 -14.94
C GLU A 381 6.57 7.43 -14.34
N LYS A 382 5.54 8.01 -14.97
CA LYS A 382 4.91 9.24 -14.50
C LYS A 382 3.46 9.31 -14.95
N ILE A 383 2.60 9.77 -14.05
CA ILE A 383 1.18 10.01 -14.29
C ILE A 383 0.90 11.43 -13.82
N GLN A 384 0.54 12.31 -14.75
CA GLN A 384 0.18 13.70 -14.45
C GLN A 384 -1.22 14.03 -14.93
N VAL A 385 -1.97 14.72 -14.07
CA VAL A 385 -3.26 15.30 -14.41
C VAL A 385 -3.22 16.79 -14.09
N GLN A 386 -3.52 17.63 -15.08
CA GLN A 386 -3.47 19.10 -15.00
C GLN A 386 -2.13 19.62 -14.45
N GLY A 387 -1.03 18.95 -14.79
CA GLY A 387 0.33 19.32 -14.39
C GLY A 387 0.74 18.91 -12.97
N LYS A 388 -0.13 18.21 -12.23
CA LYS A 388 0.18 17.63 -10.91
C LYS A 388 0.48 16.14 -11.06
N ASP A 389 1.52 15.67 -10.38
CA ASP A 389 1.80 14.23 -10.27
C ASP A 389 0.68 13.57 -9.46
N LEU A 390 0.17 12.45 -9.97
CA LEU A 390 -0.91 11.73 -9.35
C LEU A 390 -0.34 10.60 -8.49
N ASP A 391 -0.46 10.74 -7.18
CA ASP A 391 -0.02 9.74 -6.21
C ASP A 391 -1.09 8.67 -6.03
N LEU A 392 -0.76 7.43 -6.38
CA LEU A 392 -1.69 6.29 -6.31
C LEU A 392 -2.01 5.85 -4.88
N ASP A 393 -1.27 6.28 -3.86
CA ASP A 393 -1.62 5.98 -2.47
C ASP A 393 -2.82 6.79 -1.96
N LEU A 394 -3.17 7.86 -2.67
CA LEU A 394 -4.37 8.64 -2.40
C LEU A 394 -5.64 8.08 -3.09
N ALA A 395 -5.48 7.05 -3.92
CA ALA A 395 -6.58 6.40 -4.63
C ALA A 395 -7.19 5.25 -3.81
N VAL A 396 -8.43 4.91 -4.15
CA VAL A 396 -8.96 3.57 -3.83
C VAL A 396 -8.29 2.59 -4.78
N LYS A 397 -7.27 1.90 -4.28
CA LYS A 397 -6.33 1.13 -5.10
C LYS A 397 -6.28 -0.35 -4.69
N HIS A 398 -6.27 -1.22 -5.69
CA HIS A 398 -6.01 -2.65 -5.51
C HIS A 398 -4.61 -2.90 -4.95
N LYS A 399 -4.48 -3.84 -4.01
CA LYS A 399 -3.24 -4.07 -3.25
C LYS A 399 -2.07 -4.61 -4.08
N SER A 400 -2.33 -5.08 -5.29
CA SER A 400 -1.30 -5.55 -6.21
C SER A 400 -0.59 -4.44 -6.98
N ILE A 401 -0.96 -3.17 -6.75
CA ILE A 401 -0.37 -2.00 -7.40
C ILE A 401 0.58 -1.31 -6.43
N THR A 402 1.83 -1.13 -6.84
CA THR A 402 2.82 -0.32 -6.13
C THR A 402 2.86 1.08 -6.71
N SER A 403 2.84 2.10 -5.85
CA SER A 403 2.68 3.50 -6.26
C SER A 403 3.97 4.10 -6.81
N HIS A 404 5.08 3.79 -6.17
CA HIS A 404 6.35 4.54 -6.37
C HIS A 404 7.48 3.67 -6.91
N SER A 405 7.30 2.36 -6.98
CA SER A 405 8.31 1.40 -7.42
C SER A 405 7.86 0.55 -8.60
N CYS A 406 8.69 0.51 -9.63
CA CYS A 406 8.56 -0.33 -10.81
C CYS A 406 9.68 -1.38 -10.87
N PRO A 407 9.37 -2.67 -11.10
CA PRO A 407 10.39 -3.67 -11.44
C PRO A 407 11.13 -3.25 -12.73
N ALA A 408 12.45 -3.39 -12.73
CA ALA A 408 13.34 -2.95 -13.82
C ALA A 408 14.10 -4.10 -14.47
#